data_AF-A0A9N9ELJ9-F1
#
_entry.id   AF-A0A9N9ELJ9-F1
#
_cell.length_a   1.000
_cell.length_b   1.000
_cell.length_c   1.000
_cell.angle_alpha   90.00
_cell.angle_beta   90.00
_cell.angle_gamma   90.00
#
_symmetry.space_group_name_H-M   'P 1'
#
loop_
_entity.id
_entity.type
_entity.pdbx_description
1 polymer ?
#
loop_
_entity_poly.entity_id
_entity_poly.type
_entity_poly.pdbx_seq_one_letter_code
_entity_poly.pdbx_strand_id
1 'polypeptide(L)'
;IDVGENLQYPEFSIIALYKRLVIGCGFVTPAGYVTYLAVSAGWEKSGIGKFMLYWLIQKCKGKKDVTLHVSANNNAMILYQTFGFKPEEFIVNFYDKYLPDSSWECKNAFFVRCR
;
A
#
# COMPACT_ATOMS: atom_id res chain seq x y z
N ILE A 1 8.30 -10.95 0.85
CA ILE A 1 7.72 -9.82 1.58
C ILE A 1 8.39 -9.80 2.95
N ASP A 2 9.18 -8.77 3.23
CA ASP A 2 9.81 -8.57 4.53
C ASP A 2 9.06 -7.44 5.27
N VAL A 3 8.62 -7.74 6.50
CA VAL A 3 7.84 -6.84 7.36
C VAL A 3 8.55 -6.60 8.71
N GLY A 4 9.84 -6.94 8.82
CA GLY A 4 10.60 -6.84 10.08
C GLY A 4 10.55 -5.46 10.73
N GLU A 5 10.60 -4.38 9.92
CA GLU A 5 10.46 -3.00 10.42
C GLU A 5 9.05 -2.72 10.96
N ASN A 6 8.01 -3.22 10.29
CA ASN A 6 6.62 -3.00 10.71
C ASN A 6 6.29 -3.71 12.03
N LEU A 7 6.98 -4.80 12.37
CA LEU A 7 6.83 -5.48 13.66
C LEU A 7 7.29 -4.61 14.85
N GLN A 8 8.15 -3.61 14.61
CA GLN A 8 8.56 -2.66 15.65
C GLN A 8 7.46 -1.64 15.96
N TYR A 9 6.49 -1.48 15.05
CA TYR A 9 5.42 -0.48 15.11
C TYR A 9 4.05 -1.10 14.80
N PRO A 10 3.59 -2.10 15.58
CA PRO A 10 2.36 -2.84 15.30
C PRO A 10 1.11 -1.95 15.32
N GLU A 11 1.13 -0.81 16.01
CA GLU A 11 0.05 0.17 16.06
C GLU A 11 -0.21 0.87 14.71
N PHE A 12 0.74 0.79 13.78
CA PHE A 12 0.62 1.25 12.39
C PHE A 12 0.33 0.11 11.40
N SER A 13 -0.11 -1.04 11.91
CA SER A 13 -0.43 -2.22 11.14
C SER A 13 -1.91 -2.58 11.26
N ILE A 14 -2.54 -2.98 10.15
CA ILE A 14 -3.89 -3.54 10.14
C ILE A 14 -3.91 -4.90 9.45
N ILE A 15 -4.59 -5.86 10.06
CA ILE A 15 -4.79 -7.21 9.52
C ILE A 15 -6.30 -7.46 9.42
N ALA A 16 -6.75 -7.90 8.25
CA ALA A 16 -8.13 -8.35 8.03
C ALA A 16 -8.20 -9.87 8.20
N LEU A 17 -9.14 -10.32 9.03
CA LEU A 17 -9.38 -11.73 9.33
C LEU A 17 -10.79 -12.14 8.89
N TYR A 18 -10.90 -13.30 8.23
CA TYR A 18 -12.15 -14.04 8.10
C TYR A 18 -12.04 -15.32 8.92
N LYS A 19 -12.75 -15.37 10.05
CA LYS A 19 -12.58 -16.44 11.06
C LYS A 19 -11.12 -16.52 11.54
N ARG A 20 -10.39 -17.56 11.12
CA ARG A 20 -8.97 -17.78 11.45
C ARG A 20 -8.03 -17.56 10.25
N LEU A 21 -8.56 -17.09 9.12
CA LEU A 21 -7.79 -16.87 7.90
C LEU A 21 -7.45 -15.39 7.76
N VAL A 22 -6.17 -15.09 7.51
CA VAL A 22 -5.74 -13.75 7.10
C VAL A 22 -6.14 -13.53 5.65
N ILE A 23 -6.98 -12.52 5.43
CA ILE A 23 -7.52 -12.17 4.10
C ILE A 23 -7.01 -10.81 3.60
N GLY A 24 -6.24 -10.09 4.41
CA GLY A 24 -5.62 -8.84 4.00
C GLY A 24 -4.68 -8.30 5.06
N CYS A 25 -3.71 -7.51 4.62
CA CYS A 25 -2.79 -6.80 5.49
C CYS A 25 -2.47 -5.42 4.92
N GLY A 26 -2.26 -4.46 5.80
CA GLY A 26 -1.87 -3.10 5.47
C GLY A 26 -0.90 -2.57 6.50
N PHE A 27 0.17 -1.94 6.04
CA PHE A 27 1.23 -1.45 6.90
C PHE A 27 1.63 -0.04 6.48
N VAL A 28 1.75 0.86 7.44
CA VAL A 28 2.29 2.20 7.25
C VAL A 28 3.43 2.42 8.23
N THR A 29 4.46 3.17 7.84
CA THR A 29 5.52 3.56 8.77
C THR A 29 5.05 4.74 9.63
N PRO A 30 5.69 4.98 10.79
CA PRO A 30 5.45 6.22 11.56
C PRO A 30 5.72 7.51 10.77
N ALA A 31 6.46 7.42 9.66
CA ALA A 31 6.72 8.52 8.75
C ALA A 31 5.58 8.78 7.72
N GLY A 32 4.54 7.94 7.69
CA GLY A 32 3.41 8.08 6.76
C GLY A 32 3.58 7.34 5.44
N TYR A 33 4.58 6.46 5.31
CA TYR A 33 4.80 5.70 4.09
C TYR A 33 4.10 4.34 4.15
N VAL A 34 3.15 4.06 3.26
CA VAL A 34 2.48 2.75 3.17
C VAL A 34 3.42 1.76 2.51
N THR A 35 3.95 0.80 3.27
CA THR A 35 4.91 -0.19 2.77
C THR A 35 4.22 -1.31 2.02
N TYR A 36 3.10 -1.82 2.54
CA TYR A 36 2.29 -2.81 1.85
C TYR A 36 0.80 -2.59 2.10
N LEU A 37 0.00 -2.94 1.10
CA LEU A 37 -1.44 -3.06 1.19
C LEU A 37 -1.86 -4.21 0.27
N ALA A 38 -2.31 -5.32 0.85
CA ALA A 38 -2.67 -6.52 0.12
C ALA A 38 -4.00 -7.08 0.60
N VAL A 39 -4.80 -7.58 -0.34
CA VAL A 39 -6.02 -8.34 -0.08
C VAL A 39 -5.83 -9.70 -0.76
N SER A 40 -6.20 -10.77 -0.07
CA SER A 40 -6.08 -12.12 -0.58
C SER A 40 -6.95 -12.31 -1.82
N ALA A 41 -6.46 -13.11 -2.77
CA ALA A 41 -7.18 -13.40 -4.01
C ALA A 41 -8.55 -14.03 -3.71
N GLY A 42 -9.58 -13.66 -4.47
CA GLY A 42 -10.98 -14.03 -4.24
C GLY A 42 -11.72 -13.12 -3.25
N TRP A 43 -11.04 -12.20 -2.58
CA TRP A 43 -11.64 -11.20 -1.69
C TRP A 43 -11.60 -9.78 -2.28
N GLU A 44 -11.24 -9.62 -3.56
CA GLU A 44 -11.25 -8.34 -4.25
C GLU A 44 -12.66 -7.75 -4.31
N LYS A 45 -12.75 -6.42 -4.42
CA LYS A 45 -14.03 -5.68 -4.52
C LYS A 45 -15.00 -5.85 -3.35
N SER A 46 -14.61 -6.53 -2.28
CA SER A 46 -15.36 -6.66 -1.01
C SER A 46 -15.26 -5.42 -0.10
N GLY A 47 -14.47 -4.42 -0.49
CA GLY A 47 -14.23 -3.21 0.31
C GLY A 47 -13.12 -3.34 1.37
N ILE A 48 -12.50 -4.51 1.54
CA ILE A 48 -11.43 -4.72 2.53
C ILE A 48 -10.25 -3.78 2.31
N GLY A 49 -9.73 -3.71 1.07
CA GLY A 49 -8.61 -2.81 0.73
C GLY A 49 -8.95 -1.34 0.98
N LYS A 50 -10.19 -0.93 0.68
CA LYS A 50 -10.69 0.42 0.94
C LYS A 50 -10.72 0.73 2.44
N PHE A 51 -11.22 -0.19 3.25
CA PHE A 51 -11.27 -0.02 4.69
C PHE A 51 -9.87 0.03 5.32
N MET A 52 -8.98 -0.89 4.91
CA MET A 52 -7.60 -0.90 5.41
C MET A 52 -6.87 0.40 5.06
N LEU A 53 -6.97 0.87 3.81
CA LEU A 53 -6.38 2.15 3.40
C LEU A 53 -6.96 3.33 4.18
N TYR A 54 -8.29 3.40 4.35
CA TYR A 54 -8.93 4.41 5.18
C TYR A 54 -8.34 4.44 6.60
N TRP A 55 -8.23 3.26 7.23
CA TRP A 55 -7.71 3.12 8.58
C TRP A 55 -6.25 3.57 8.68
N LEU A 56 -5.41 3.17 7.73
CA LEU A 56 -4.00 3.60 7.67
C LEU A 56 -3.88 5.13 7.55
N ILE A 57 -4.70 5.75 6.71
CA ILE A 57 -4.74 7.22 6.60
C ILE A 57 -5.16 7.85 7.93
N GLN A 58 -6.18 7.31 8.61
CA GLN A 58 -6.60 7.83 9.92
C GLN A 58 -5.48 7.72 10.96
N LYS A 59 -4.62 6.70 10.90
CA LYS A 59 -3.48 6.56 11.82
C LYS A 59 -2.42 7.65 11.65
N CYS A 60 -2.30 8.20 10.44
CA CYS A 60 -1.34 9.27 10.14
C CYS A 60 -1.92 10.69 10.27
N LYS A 61 -3.25 10.84 10.37
CA LYS A 61 -3.93 12.14 10.39
C LYS A 61 -3.38 13.08 11.47
N GLY A 62 -3.19 14.34 11.08
CA GLY A 62 -2.71 15.42 11.94
C GLY A 62 -1.22 15.36 12.28
N LYS A 63 -0.50 14.33 11.80
CA LYS A 63 0.94 14.19 12.01
C LYS A 63 1.72 14.42 10.72
N LYS A 64 1.32 13.74 9.63
CA LYS A 64 2.04 13.74 8.34
C LYS A 64 1.12 13.39 7.17
N ASP A 65 1.54 13.78 5.98
CA ASP A 65 1.00 13.28 4.72
C ASP A 65 1.22 11.77 4.60
N VAL A 66 0.33 11.09 3.86
CA VAL A 66 0.46 9.66 3.57
C VAL A 66 0.98 9.46 2.16
N THR A 67 2.01 8.65 1.99
CA THR A 67 2.69 8.42 0.70
C THR A 67 2.84 6.94 0.40
N LEU A 68 2.93 6.59 -0.89
CA LEU A 68 3.22 5.22 -1.35
C LEU A 68 3.76 5.19 -2.78
N HIS A 69 4.36 4.07 -3.14
CA HIS A 69 4.67 3.72 -4.52
C HIS A 69 3.70 2.67 -5.04
N VAL A 70 3.23 2.87 -6.27
CA VAL A 70 2.36 1.92 -6.97
C VAL A 70 2.87 1.71 -8.39
N SER A 71 2.90 0.45 -8.85
CA SER A 71 3.29 0.14 -10.22
C SER A 71 2.40 0.84 -11.23
N ALA A 72 3.01 1.33 -12.31
CA ALA A 72 2.36 2.20 -13.29
C ALA A 72 1.19 1.55 -14.02
N ASN A 73 1.13 0.21 -14.06
CA ASN A 73 0.02 -0.55 -14.65
C ASN A 73 -0.92 -1.19 -13.61
N ASN A 74 -0.76 -0.88 -12.32
CA ASN A 74 -1.56 -1.48 -11.26
C ASN A 74 -2.89 -0.74 -11.05
N ASN A 75 -4.00 -1.48 -11.17
CA ASN A 75 -5.36 -0.98 -10.97
C ASN A 75 -5.63 -0.42 -9.56
N ALA A 76 -4.78 -0.71 -8.57
CA ALA A 76 -4.83 -0.13 -7.24
C ALA A 76 -4.75 1.42 -7.26
N MET A 77 -4.20 2.02 -8.32
CA MET A 77 -4.21 3.48 -8.52
C MET A 77 -5.63 4.07 -8.43
N ILE A 78 -6.64 3.37 -8.95
CA ILE A 78 -8.04 3.82 -8.89
C ILE A 78 -8.49 3.93 -7.43
N LEU A 79 -8.14 2.94 -6.60
CA LEU A 79 -8.44 2.98 -5.17
C LEU A 79 -7.75 4.19 -4.51
N TYR A 80 -6.47 4.40 -4.75
CA TYR A 80 -5.73 5.52 -4.15
C TYR A 80 -6.33 6.88 -4.55
N GLN A 81 -6.69 7.07 -5.81
CA GLN A 81 -7.35 8.30 -6.27
C GLN A 81 -8.68 8.56 -5.56
N THR A 82 -9.46 7.52 -5.21
CA THR A 82 -10.73 7.69 -4.45
C THR A 82 -10.52 8.25 -3.04
N PHE A 83 -9.32 8.14 -2.49
CA PHE A 83 -8.92 8.73 -1.20
C PHE A 83 -8.23 10.08 -1.34
N GLY A 84 -8.09 10.61 -2.56
CA GLY A 84 -7.46 11.90 -2.82
C GLY A 84 -5.94 11.85 -2.99
N PHE A 85 -5.35 10.66 -3.13
CA PHE A 85 -3.94 10.57 -3.50
C PHE A 85 -3.69 11.20 -4.87
N LYS A 86 -2.66 12.04 -4.96
CA LYS A 86 -2.21 12.67 -6.20
C LYS A 86 -0.82 12.16 -6.57
N PRO A 87 -0.56 11.85 -7.85
CA PRO A 87 0.79 11.54 -8.30
C PRO A 87 1.68 12.78 -8.18
N GLU A 88 2.85 12.61 -7.57
CA GLU A 88 3.88 13.65 -7.46
C GLU A 88 5.08 13.35 -8.38
N GLU A 89 5.40 12.07 -8.59
CA GLU A 89 6.54 11.66 -9.42
C GLU A 89 6.26 10.36 -10.18
N PHE A 90 6.84 10.22 -11.37
CA PHE A 90 6.90 8.97 -12.12
C PHE A 90 8.34 8.48 -12.16
N ILE A 91 8.60 7.31 -11.57
CA ILE A 91 9.93 6.77 -11.36
C ILE A 91 10.14 5.59 -12.30
N VAL A 92 11.07 5.76 -13.25
CA VAL A 92 11.47 4.71 -14.19
C VAL A 92 12.28 3.65 -13.43
N ASN A 93 12.00 2.38 -13.69
CA ASN A 93 12.76 1.24 -13.15
C ASN A 93 12.77 1.14 -11.60
N PHE A 94 11.78 1.74 -10.93
CA PHE A 94 11.65 1.65 -9.47
C PHE A 94 11.69 0.20 -8.95
N TYR A 95 11.01 -0.72 -9.64
CA TYR A 95 10.90 -2.12 -9.20
C TYR A 95 12.07 -3.02 -9.60
N ASP A 96 13.10 -2.53 -10.31
CA ASP A 96 14.29 -3.34 -10.63
C ASP A 96 15.02 -3.85 -9.38
N LYS A 97 14.93 -3.12 -8.27
CA LYS A 97 15.52 -3.53 -6.99
C LYS A 97 14.75 -4.64 -6.28
N TYR A 98 13.50 -4.89 -6.69
CA TYR A 98 12.55 -5.74 -5.97
C TYR A 98 12.07 -6.94 -6.81
N LEU A 99 12.11 -6.83 -8.13
CA LEU A 99 11.72 -7.87 -9.07
C LEU A 99 12.96 -8.56 -9.66
N PRO A 100 12.88 -9.87 -9.99
CA PRO A 100 13.93 -10.53 -10.75
C PRO A 100 14.15 -9.87 -12.13
N ASP A 101 15.38 -9.92 -12.65
CA ASP A 101 15.73 -9.36 -13.96
C ASP A 101 14.86 -9.93 -15.11
N SER A 102 14.43 -11.18 -14.98
CA SER A 102 13.56 -11.88 -15.92
C SER A 102 12.07 -11.55 -15.79
N SER A 103 11.68 -10.66 -14.88
CA SER A 103 10.28 -10.31 -14.65
C SER A 103 9.71 -9.51 -15.83
N TRP A 104 8.52 -9.90 -16.28
CA TRP A 104 7.72 -9.20 -17.28
C TRP A 104 6.76 -8.17 -16.66
N GLU A 105 6.75 -8.04 -15.33
CA GLU A 105 5.94 -7.04 -14.63
C GLU A 105 6.43 -5.61 -14.89
N CYS A 106 5.55 -4.63 -14.71
CA CYS A 106 5.92 -3.24 -14.93
C CYS A 106 6.89 -2.74 -13.86
N LYS A 107 8.07 -2.32 -14.31
CA LYS A 107 9.17 -1.84 -13.46
C LYS A 107 9.01 -0.39 -13.01
N ASN A 108 8.13 0.37 -13.65
CA ASN A 108 7.92 1.79 -13.35
C ASN A 108 6.90 1.97 -12.23
N ALA A 109 7.06 3.02 -11.43
CA ALA A 109 6.15 3.33 -10.33
C ALA A 109 5.71 4.79 -10.37
N PHE A 110 4.51 5.06 -9.88
CA PHE A 110 4.11 6.39 -9.44
C PHE A 110 4.36 6.51 -7.95
N PHE A 111 5.00 7.62 -7.56
CA PHE A 111 4.97 8.09 -6.18
C PHE A 111 3.74 8.99 -6.00
N VAL A 112 2.88 8.62 -5.05
CA VAL A 112 1.61 9.32 -4.81
C VAL A 112 1.51 9.77 -3.36
N ARG A 113 0.83 10.91 -3.14
CA ARG A 113 0.64 11.53 -1.82
C ARG A 113 -0.81 11.90 -1.56
N CYS A 114 -1.29 11.58 -0.36
CA CYS A 114 -2.49 12.12 0.25
C CYS A 114 -2.10 13.14 1.32
N ARG A 115 -2.62 14.37 1.20
CA ARG A 115 -2.40 15.47 2.16
C ARG A 115 -3.56 15.56 3.16
#